data_AF-A0A7Y5RPN1-F1
#
_entry.id   AF-A0A7Y5RPN1-F1
#
_cell.length_a   1.000
_cell.length_b   1.000
_cell.length_c   1.000
_cell.angle_alpha   90.00
_cell.angle_beta   90.00
_cell.angle_gamma   90.00
#
_symmetry.space_group_name_H-M   'P 1'
#
loop_
_entity.id
_entity.type
_entity.pdbx_description
1 polymer ?
#
loop_
_entity_poly.entity_id
_entity_poly.type
_entity_poly.pdbx_seq_one_letter_code
_entity_poly.pdbx_strand_id
1 'polypeptide(L)' 'MADRNDKYEDNVAGKFYVDKSCIFCGLCHSIAPDNFAESADGTHDYVYKQPASDEEISASQDARAQCPVNAIGDDGA' A
#
# COMPACT_ATOMS: atom_id res chain seq x y z
N MET A 1 -5.10 -12.23 2.56
CA MET A 1 -5.67 -10.94 3.02
C MET A 1 -4.57 -10.26 3.81
N ALA A 2 -4.46 -8.95 3.68
CA ALA A 2 -3.38 -8.22 4.34
C ALA A 2 -3.42 -8.42 5.86
N ASP A 3 -2.26 -8.64 6.48
CA ASP A 3 -2.13 -8.74 7.93
C ASP A 3 -1.49 -7.48 8.51
N ARG A 4 -2.25 -6.72 9.31
CA ARG A 4 -1.78 -5.50 9.98
C ARG A 4 -0.62 -5.72 10.96
N ASN A 5 -0.41 -6.96 11.41
CA ASN A 5 0.72 -7.34 12.28
C ASN A 5 1.99 -7.61 11.48
N ASP A 6 1.87 -7.83 10.17
CA ASP A 6 2.99 -8.11 9.28
C ASP A 6 3.16 -7.00 8.22
N LYS A 7 2.75 -5.78 8.56
CA LYS A 7 3.00 -4.58 7.75
C LYS A 7 4.49 -4.26 7.67
N TYR A 8 4.94 -3.77 6.51
CA TYR A 8 6.29 -3.21 6.40
C TYR A 8 6.45 -2.00 7.34
N GLU A 9 7.63 -1.87 7.95
CA GLU A 9 7.94 -0.78 8.88
C GLU A 9 8.03 0.58 8.17
N ASP A 10 8.27 0.57 6.86
CA ASP A 10 8.37 1.75 6.02
C ASP A 10 7.00 2.42 5.76
N ASN A 11 5.90 1.72 6.00
CA ASN A 11 4.57 2.29 5.87
C ASN A 11 4.38 3.45 6.86
N VAL A 12 3.86 4.57 6.38
CA VAL A 12 3.40 5.63 7.28
C VAL A 12 2.18 5.16 8.08
N ALA A 13 2.12 5.58 9.35
CA ALA A 13 1.00 5.24 10.22
C ALA A 13 -0.33 5.74 9.64
N GLY A 14 -1.33 4.87 9.61
CA GLY A 14 -2.68 5.23 9.17
C GLY A 14 -3.50 4.03 8.73
N LYS A 15 -4.54 4.32 7.95
CA LYS A 15 -5.55 3.35 7.53
C LYS A 15 -4.97 2.33 6.55
N PHE A 16 -4.26 2.81 5.53
CA PHE A 16 -3.71 1.95 4.48
C PHE A 16 -2.29 1.49 4.83
N TYR A 17 -1.97 0.25 4.51
CA TYR A 17 -0.62 -0.31 4.68
C TYR A 17 -0.38 -1.42 3.65
N VAL A 18 0.90 -1.68 3.37
CA VAL A 18 1.35 -2.86 2.64
C VAL A 18 1.98 -3.85 3.62
N ASP A 19 1.57 -5.11 3.56
CA ASP A 19 2.16 -6.20 4.34
C ASP A 19 3.27 -6.95 3.61
N LYS A 20 3.97 -7.81 4.35
CA LYS A 20 5.06 -8.64 3.81
C LYS A 20 4.60 -9.72 2.84
N SER A 21 3.30 -9.86 2.59
CA SER A 21 2.79 -10.67 1.48
C SER A 21 3.03 -9.99 0.12
N CYS A 22 3.48 -8.72 0.10
CA CYS A 22 3.82 -8.00 -1.12
C CYS A 22 4.88 -8.72 -1.94
N ILE A 23 4.61 -8.86 -3.24
CA ILE A 23 5.50 -9.52 -4.22
C ILE A 23 6.20 -8.52 -5.15
N PHE A 24 6.18 -7.22 -4.80
CA PHE A 24 6.78 -6.15 -5.60
C PHE A 24 6.35 -6.16 -7.08
N CYS A 25 5.03 -6.19 -7.30
CA CYS A 25 4.47 -6.21 -8.65
C CYS A 25 4.43 -4.82 -9.33
N GLY A 26 4.64 -3.73 -8.58
CA GLY A 26 4.64 -2.36 -9.13
C GLY A 26 3.27 -1.88 -9.62
N LEU A 27 2.17 -2.51 -9.23
CA LEU A 27 0.84 -2.02 -9.63
C LEU A 27 0.36 -0.86 -8.74
N CYS A 28 0.67 -0.91 -7.45
CA CYS A 28 0.12 0.04 -6.49
C CYS A 28 0.69 1.46 -6.66
N HIS A 29 2.00 1.62 -6.87
CA HIS A 29 2.60 2.93 -7.19
C HIS A 29 2.21 3.46 -8.60
N SER A 30 1.73 2.59 -9.50
CA SER A 30 1.29 2.97 -10.84
C SER A 30 -0.15 3.49 -10.81
N ILE A 31 -1.01 2.87 -9.99
CA ILE A 31 -2.40 3.28 -9.77
C ILE A 31 -2.48 4.50 -8.85
N ALA A 32 -1.71 4.50 -7.77
CA ALA A 32 -1.73 5.53 -6.72
C ALA A 32 -0.31 6.03 -6.41
N PRO A 33 0.34 6.73 -7.36
CA PRO A 33 1.72 7.23 -7.21
C PRO A 33 1.87 8.26 -6.08
N ASP A 34 0.79 8.93 -5.69
CA ASP A 34 0.79 9.92 -4.61
C ASP A 34 0.73 9.30 -3.21
N ASN A 35 0.53 7.98 -3.10
CA ASN A 35 0.35 7.27 -1.83
C ASN A 35 1.30 6.09 -1.63
N PHE A 36 1.66 5.39 -2.71
CA PHE A 36 2.53 4.21 -2.69
C PHE A 36 3.86 4.51 -3.37
N ALA A 37 4.94 4.02 -2.78
CA ALA A 37 6.29 4.13 -3.31
C ALA A 37 7.03 2.80 -3.19
N GLU A 38 8.06 2.65 -4.02
CA GLU A 38 8.97 1.50 -3.97
C GLU A 38 9.97 1.71 -2.83
N SER A 39 10.23 0.65 -2.07
CA SER A 39 11.22 0.66 -0.99
C SER A 39 12.61 0.99 -1.50
N ALA A 40 13.44 1.60 -0.67
CA ALA A 40 14.80 1.99 -1.05
C ALA A 40 15.70 0.78 -1.42
N ASP A 41 15.37 -0.41 -0.89
CA ASP A 41 16.05 -1.66 -1.21
C ASP A 41 15.48 -2.36 -2.46
N GLY A 42 14.38 -1.84 -3.05
CA GLY A 42 13.73 -2.39 -4.24
C GLY A 42 13.13 -3.78 -4.04
N THR A 43 12.68 -4.09 -2.82
CA THR A 43 12.14 -5.42 -2.48
C THR A 43 10.63 -5.44 -2.30
N HIS A 44 10.00 -4.30 -2.05
CA HIS A 44 8.57 -4.19 -1.79
C HIS A 44 8.05 -2.79 -2.09
N ASP A 45 6.73 -2.69 -2.22
CA ASP A 45 6.04 -1.40 -2.22
C ASP A 45 5.54 -1.10 -0.80
N TYR A 46 5.41 0.18 -0.46
CA TYR A 46 4.89 0.63 0.83
C TYR A 46 4.05 1.90 0.70
N VAL A 47 3.19 2.15 1.68
CA VAL A 47 2.43 3.41 1.77
C VAL A 47 3.35 4.49 2.33
N TYR A 48 3.83 5.41 1.49
CA TYR A 48 4.66 6.52 1.93
C TYR A 48 3.84 7.75 2.37
N LYS A 49 2.58 7.84 1.94
CA LYS A 49 1.65 8.91 2.31
C LYS A 49 0.23 8.37 2.39
N GLN A 50 -0.46 8.63 3.52
CA GLN A 50 -1.87 8.30 3.65
C GLN A 50 -2.71 9.22 2.75
N PRO A 51 -3.78 8.70 2.10
CA PRO A 51 -4.65 9.50 1.26
C PRO A 51 -5.37 10.57 2.08
N ALA A 52 -5.36 11.80 1.58
CA ALA A 52 -5.93 12.99 2.21
C ALA A 52 -7.07 13.60 1.39
N SER A 53 -7.20 13.26 0.11
CA SER A 53 -8.32 13.64 -0.76
C SER A 53 -9.18 12.43 -1.17
N ASP A 54 -10.41 12.68 -1.60
CA ASP A 54 -11.31 11.62 -2.11
C ASP A 54 -10.72 10.90 -3.34
N GLU A 55 -9.97 11.62 -4.18
CA GLU A 55 -9.25 11.06 -5.33
C GLU A 55 -8.15 10.08 -4.89
N GLU A 56 -7.32 10.49 -3.92
CA GLU A 56 -6.27 9.62 -3.36
C GLU A 56 -6.88 8.40 -2.64
N ILE A 57 -8.02 8.57 -1.95
CA ILE A 57 -8.74 7.46 -1.31
C ILE A 57 -9.24 6.48 -2.36
N SER A 58 -9.85 6.96 -3.45
CA SER A 58 -10.33 6.11 -4.54
C SER A 58 -9.17 5.36 -5.19
N ALA A 59 -8.08 6.05 -5.51
CA ALA A 59 -6.89 5.44 -6.09
C ALA A 59 -6.27 4.39 -5.15
N SER A 60 -6.20 4.66 -3.84
CA SER A 60 -5.70 3.70 -2.85
C SER A 60 -6.60 2.47 -2.71
N GLN A 61 -7.93 2.64 -2.81
CA GLN A 61 -8.88 1.54 -2.84
C GLN A 61 -8.74 0.71 -4.12
N ASP A 62 -8.55 1.36 -5.26
CA ASP A 62 -8.33 0.69 -6.55
C ASP A 62 -7.02 -0.11 -6.53
N ALA A 63 -5.94 0.49 -6.02
CA ALA A 63 -4.65 -0.20 -5.84
C ALA A 63 -4.80 -1.44 -4.95
N ARG A 64 -5.55 -1.33 -3.85
CA ARG A 64 -5.89 -2.47 -2.98
C ARG A 64 -6.68 -3.55 -3.72
N ALA A 65 -7.72 -3.17 -4.45
CA ALA A 65 -8.58 -4.12 -5.18
C ALA A 65 -7.83 -4.83 -6.31
N GLN A 66 -6.85 -4.16 -6.93
CA GLN A 66 -6.03 -4.72 -8.01
C GLN A 66 -4.79 -5.46 -7.51
N CYS A 67 -4.50 -5.45 -6.20
CA CYS A 67 -3.35 -6.16 -5.65
C CYS A 67 -3.52 -7.69 -5.84
N PRO A 68 -2.67 -8.35 -6.64
CA PRO A 68 -2.87 -9.76 -7.03
C PRO A 68 -2.76 -10.72 -5.83
N VAL A 69 -2.06 -10.31 -4.78
CA VAL A 69 -1.83 -11.07 -3.56
C VAL A 69 -2.60 -10.52 -2.36
N ASN A 70 -3.41 -9.48 -2.55
CA ASN A 70 -4.15 -8.79 -1.49
C ASN A 70 -3.26 -8.38 -0.30
N ALA A 71 -2.07 -7.86 -0.58
CA ALA A 71 -1.08 -7.38 0.40
C ALA A 71 -1.40 -5.98 0.96
N ILE A 72 -2.35 -5.27 0.35
CA ILE A 72 -2.74 -3.92 0.78
C ILE A 72 -3.95 -4.02 1.70
N GLY A 73 -3.79 -3.55 2.94
CA GLY A 73 -4.85 -3.46 3.93
C GLY A 73 -5.38 -2.04 4.10
N ASP A 74 -6.59 -1.92 4.65
CA ASP A 74 -7.27 -0.65 4.96
C ASP A 74 -7.77 -0.58 6.43
N ASP A 75 -7.25 -1.46 7.28
CA ASP A 75 -7.54 -1.62 8.70
C ASP A 75 -6.30 -1.41 9.58
N GLY A 76 -5.35 -0.59 9.11
CA GLY A 76 -4.05 -0.37 9.76
C GLY A 76 -4.08 0.46 11.05
N ALA A 77 -5.24 1.02 11.39
CA ALA A 77 -5.49 1.86 12.56
C ALA A 77 -5.92 1.07 13.80
#